data_AF-A0AA95LXG9-F1
#
_entry.id   AF-A0AA95LXG9-F1
#
_cell.length_a   1.000
_cell.length_b   1.000
_cell.length_c   1.000
_cell.angle_alpha   90.00
_cell.angle_beta   90.00
_cell.angle_gamma   90.00
#
_symmetry.space_group_name_H-M   'P 1'
#
loop_
_entity.id
_entity.type
_entity.pdbx_description
1 polymer ?
#
loop_
_entity_poly.entity_id
_entity_poly.type
_entity_poly.pdbx_seq_one_letter_code
_entity_poly.pdbx_strand_id
1 'polypeptide(L)'
;MKNILFGLACYIVFLIYEWPDVNPVEAIILLSILLFIPMSFCIIDKKMRNGSYLLFYKFVSFLYPIAAISAMLAFVTNHYFFALLWFVYTGIVALFGVSRLLERGWKPLEETAIDSAFMYLFLGGFWFFASVAKLSIMHFSSDIVLLTAAHFHYSAFLLPLSAGLIGRKREKRSKVYDAIVFIIVISPMTVAIGITYSRIFEFFAVFLYLCAIYGYGFYVWKAKFNAISAKILLIISSSTLMVTIMFSLIYSYGNLKQVMTITIAQMVWIHGVVNGVGVALPAFVGWMIEMSAPNYKYYGKPMSRLRGKATVGEAFLHKRNLIDSKEYKGLVDNMNDFHSEEFDMAKIPLSITCFYENTKEYELQSYVKWARWFRPVAFCYEKMSQRVGQIHLGMGGKWETMHGSIVGIIDEKDGREDVRAWLRNNEAGESIFVALYSKHTYKNETYMNIGLPLPYSNMTGILKLYSDSKELIITSKLRENGKGDEGIYLHTRFFTIRLPLAETFIIKENTNHILEANHRMWIFGVKFLEIDYEIKKIEGK
;
A
#
# COMPACT_ATOMS: atom_id res chain seq x y z
N MET A 1 18.11 15.97 4.57
CA MET A 1 18.73 17.22 5.07
C MET A 1 19.01 18.23 3.96
N LYS A 2 19.72 17.89 2.87
CA LYS A 2 19.99 18.84 1.76
C LYS A 2 18.75 19.64 1.30
N ASN A 3 17.65 18.95 0.99
CA ASN A 3 16.40 19.59 0.55
C ASN A 3 15.75 20.49 1.61
N ILE A 4 15.94 20.19 2.91
CA ILE A 4 15.41 21.00 4.01
C ILE A 4 16.19 22.32 4.09
N LEU A 5 17.53 22.26 4.05
CA LEU A 5 18.38 23.45 4.05
C LEU A 5 18.11 24.33 2.83
N PHE A 6 17.96 23.71 1.66
CA PHE A 6 17.63 24.42 0.43
C PHE A 6 16.27 25.14 0.54
N GLY A 7 15.23 24.45 0.99
CA GLY A 7 13.92 25.06 1.16
C GLY A 7 13.91 26.14 2.23
N LEU A 8 14.63 25.96 3.34
CA LEU A 8 14.81 27.00 4.36
C LEU A 8 15.45 28.26 3.77
N ALA A 9 16.49 28.11 2.93
CA ALA A 9 17.10 29.24 2.24
C ALA A 9 16.10 29.97 1.31
N CYS A 10 15.32 29.23 0.52
CA CYS A 10 14.25 29.81 -0.30
C CYS A 10 13.20 30.54 0.54
N TYR A 11 12.81 29.98 1.69
CA TYR A 11 11.82 30.61 2.57
C TYR A 11 12.33 31.92 3.18
N ILE A 12 13.62 31.96 3.58
CA ILE A 12 14.26 33.19 4.06
C ILE A 12 14.30 34.24 2.94
N VAL A 13 14.66 33.85 1.71
CA VAL A 13 14.67 34.78 0.56
C VAL A 13 13.27 35.35 0.30
N PHE A 14 12.24 34.52 0.34
CA PHE A 14 10.84 34.96 0.23
C PHE A 14 10.48 35.99 1.30
N LEU A 15 10.77 35.70 2.57
CA LEU A 15 10.46 36.61 3.67
C LEU A 15 11.22 37.93 3.58
N ILE A 16 12.46 37.94 3.10
CA ILE A 16 13.24 39.16 2.89
C ILE A 16 12.63 40.01 1.78
N TYR A 17 12.20 39.38 0.68
CA TYR A 17 11.65 40.08 -0.48
C TYR A 17 10.27 40.67 -0.19
N GLU A 18 9.38 39.88 0.42
CA GLU A 18 7.98 40.27 0.70
C GLU A 18 7.80 40.96 2.06
N TRP A 19 8.88 41.20 2.83
CA TRP A 19 8.82 41.74 4.20
C TRP A 19 7.83 42.91 4.40
N PRO A 20 7.73 43.89 3.48
CA PRO A 20 6.80 45.02 3.64
C PRO A 20 5.32 44.62 3.67
N ASP A 21 4.92 43.59 2.91
CA ASP A 21 3.53 43.25 2.61
C ASP A 21 3.25 41.73 2.71
N VAL A 22 3.95 41.01 3.60
CA VAL A 22 3.82 39.54 3.72
C VAL A 22 2.37 39.12 4.00
N ASN A 23 1.77 38.41 3.05
CA ASN A 23 0.50 37.75 3.28
C ASN A 23 0.69 36.52 4.20
N PRO A 24 0.03 36.46 5.38
CA PRO A 24 0.22 35.37 6.32
C PRO A 24 -0.16 34.00 5.74
N VAL A 25 -1.14 33.94 4.83
CA VAL A 25 -1.58 32.69 4.21
C VAL A 25 -0.55 32.16 3.21
N GLU A 26 0.04 33.05 2.41
CA GLU A 26 1.11 32.69 1.46
C GLU A 26 2.36 32.23 2.21
N ALA A 27 2.72 32.94 3.27
CA ALA A 27 3.86 32.60 4.12
C ALA A 27 3.70 31.21 4.74
N ILE A 28 2.53 30.88 5.31
CA ILE A 28 2.33 29.52 5.82
C ILE A 28 2.36 28.51 4.67
N ILE A 29 1.69 28.73 3.53
CA ILE A 29 1.73 27.76 2.41
C ILE A 29 3.18 27.45 2.01
N LEU A 30 4.00 28.48 1.82
CA LEU A 30 5.42 28.31 1.49
C LEU A 30 6.21 27.64 2.61
N LEU A 31 5.93 27.93 3.88
CA LEU A 31 6.56 27.22 4.99
C LEU A 31 6.31 25.71 4.91
N SER A 32 5.11 25.28 4.51
CA SER A 32 4.84 23.85 4.31
C SER A 32 5.60 23.29 3.11
N ILE A 33 5.51 23.98 1.97
CA ILE A 33 6.15 23.56 0.72
C ILE A 33 7.66 23.41 0.90
N LEU A 34 8.30 24.39 1.52
CA LEU A 34 9.75 24.54 1.59
C LEU A 34 10.37 23.84 2.80
N LEU A 35 9.61 23.60 3.88
CA LEU A 35 10.16 23.01 5.10
C LEU A 35 9.46 21.70 5.48
N PHE A 36 8.14 21.68 5.61
CA PHE A 36 7.42 20.52 6.15
C PHE A 36 7.41 19.31 5.20
N ILE A 37 7.18 19.54 3.90
CA ILE A 37 7.20 18.48 2.90
C ILE A 37 8.58 17.78 2.83
N PRO A 38 9.74 18.46 2.69
CA PRO A 38 11.03 17.77 2.69
C PRO A 38 11.37 17.13 4.05
N MET A 39 10.89 17.67 5.17
CA MET A 39 11.04 17.03 6.49
C MET A 39 10.28 15.71 6.59
N SER A 40 9.09 15.60 5.99
CA SER A 40 8.33 14.35 5.94
C SER A 40 9.12 13.20 5.29
N PHE A 41 9.89 13.48 4.25
CA PHE A 41 10.71 12.47 3.56
C PHE A 41 11.91 11.99 4.40
N CYS A 42 12.24 12.65 5.50
CA CYS A 42 13.24 12.16 6.46
C CYS A 42 12.65 11.14 7.46
N ILE A 43 11.33 11.17 7.70
CA ILE A 43 10.65 10.35 8.72
C ILE A 43 9.88 9.16 8.14
N ILE A 44 9.71 9.10 6.81
CA ILE A 44 8.98 8.02 6.13
C ILE A 44 9.88 7.06 5.34
N ASP A 45 9.35 5.86 5.06
CA ASP A 45 10.05 4.85 4.28
C ASP A 45 10.09 5.17 2.80
N LYS A 46 11.30 5.12 2.27
CA LYS A 46 11.61 5.39 0.87
C LYS A 46 12.52 4.35 0.23
N LYS A 47 12.98 3.39 1.03
CA LYS A 47 13.89 2.32 0.61
C LYS A 47 13.17 0.98 0.59
N MET A 48 13.50 0.19 -0.42
CA MET A 48 13.11 -1.21 -0.55
C MET A 48 14.01 -2.10 0.31
N ARG A 49 13.66 -3.39 0.46
CA ARG A 49 14.46 -4.37 1.21
C ARG A 49 15.89 -4.50 0.73
N ASN A 50 16.12 -4.38 -0.57
CA ASN A 50 17.46 -4.40 -1.20
C ASN A 50 18.27 -3.10 -1.03
N GLY A 51 17.79 -2.15 -0.22
CA GLY A 51 18.46 -0.86 0.04
C GLY A 51 18.26 0.20 -1.04
N SER A 52 17.76 -0.16 -2.22
CA SER A 52 17.46 0.79 -3.29
C SER A 52 16.25 1.67 -2.95
N TYR A 53 16.20 2.86 -3.53
CA TYR A 53 15.06 3.76 -3.36
C TYR A 53 13.89 3.37 -4.27
N LEU A 54 12.67 3.56 -3.77
CA LEU A 54 11.43 3.49 -4.56
C LEU A 54 11.53 4.43 -5.78
N LEU A 55 11.01 3.98 -6.92
CA LEU A 55 11.16 4.66 -8.21
C LEU A 55 10.72 6.13 -8.15
N PHE A 56 9.50 6.40 -7.68
CA PHE A 56 8.96 7.76 -7.61
C PHE A 56 9.70 8.64 -6.59
N TYR A 57 10.25 8.07 -5.51
CA TYR A 57 11.04 8.86 -4.56
C TYR A 57 12.30 9.44 -5.18
N LYS A 58 12.94 8.72 -6.12
CA LYS A 58 14.11 9.25 -6.84
C LYS A 58 13.76 10.53 -7.60
N PHE A 59 12.63 10.53 -8.29
CA PHE A 59 12.11 11.71 -9.01
C PHE A 59 11.72 12.84 -8.05
N VAL A 60 11.00 12.54 -6.96
CA VAL A 60 10.67 13.52 -5.90
C VAL A 60 11.93 14.19 -5.39
N SER A 61 12.96 13.42 -5.02
CA SER A 61 14.18 13.98 -4.45
C SER A 61 14.97 14.83 -5.44
N PHE A 62 14.99 14.45 -6.72
CA PHE A 62 15.72 15.13 -7.78
C PHE A 62 15.03 16.44 -8.23
N LEU A 63 13.70 16.43 -8.37
CA LEU A 63 12.93 17.57 -8.87
C LEU A 63 12.57 18.60 -7.78
N TYR A 64 12.73 18.25 -6.50
CA TYR A 64 12.35 19.11 -5.39
C TYR A 64 12.94 20.53 -5.47
N PRO A 65 14.24 20.76 -5.73
CA PRO A 65 14.79 22.12 -5.77
C PRO A 65 14.12 23.02 -6.82
N ILE A 66 13.83 22.45 -8.00
CA ILE A 66 13.15 23.15 -9.11
C ILE A 66 11.71 23.48 -8.69
N ALA A 67 11.00 22.51 -8.12
CA ALA A 67 9.63 22.70 -7.65
C ALA A 67 9.53 23.72 -6.51
N ALA A 68 10.48 23.70 -5.58
CA ALA A 68 10.56 24.62 -4.44
C ALA A 68 10.78 26.07 -4.89
N ILE A 69 11.75 26.32 -5.78
CA ILE A 69 11.96 27.65 -6.37
C ILE A 69 10.70 28.09 -7.13
N SER A 70 10.09 27.19 -7.90
CA SER A 70 8.89 27.52 -8.66
C SER A 70 7.74 27.92 -7.73
N ALA A 71 7.47 27.17 -6.66
CA ALA A 71 6.44 27.54 -5.70
C ALA A 71 6.69 28.93 -5.07
N MET A 72 7.94 29.24 -4.72
CA MET A 72 8.33 30.55 -4.21
C MET A 72 8.09 31.66 -5.26
N LEU A 73 8.60 31.47 -6.47
CA LEU A 73 8.45 32.43 -7.57
C LEU A 73 6.98 32.63 -7.96
N ALA A 74 6.13 31.63 -7.78
CA ALA A 74 4.70 31.76 -8.10
C ALA A 74 4.01 32.85 -7.29
N PHE A 75 4.34 33.01 -6.00
CA PHE A 75 3.81 34.11 -5.18
C PHE A 75 4.52 35.43 -5.48
N VAL A 76 5.87 35.42 -5.52
CA VAL A 76 6.66 36.64 -5.78
C VAL A 76 6.32 37.29 -7.13
N THR A 77 6.14 36.48 -8.17
CA THR A 77 5.87 36.97 -9.53
C THR A 77 4.39 36.97 -9.89
N ASN A 78 3.53 36.37 -9.07
CA ASN A 78 2.13 36.09 -9.37
C ASN A 78 1.91 35.35 -10.72
N HIS A 79 2.90 34.58 -11.19
CA HIS A 79 2.86 33.92 -12.50
C HIS A 79 2.47 32.44 -12.39
N TYR A 80 1.33 32.07 -13.00
CA TYR A 80 0.73 30.73 -12.88
C TYR A 80 1.63 29.58 -13.38
N PHE A 81 2.52 29.84 -14.34
CA PHE A 81 3.45 28.82 -14.86
C PHE A 81 4.31 28.19 -13.76
N PHE A 82 4.80 28.99 -12.81
CA PHE A 82 5.58 28.45 -11.70
C PHE A 82 4.71 27.63 -10.75
N ALA A 83 3.45 28.03 -10.54
CA ALA A 83 2.50 27.25 -9.77
C ALA A 83 2.14 25.91 -10.44
N LEU A 84 2.11 25.87 -11.78
CA LEU A 84 1.91 24.66 -12.56
C LEU A 84 3.06 23.65 -12.33
N LEU A 85 4.31 24.12 -12.29
CA LEU A 85 5.46 23.25 -11.99
C LEU A 85 5.35 22.63 -10.59
N TRP A 86 4.88 23.39 -9.60
CA TRP A 86 4.58 22.86 -8.27
C TRP A 86 3.45 21.82 -8.30
N PHE A 87 2.37 22.09 -9.04
CA PHE A 87 1.26 21.15 -9.19
C PHE A 87 1.68 19.82 -9.85
N VAL A 88 2.49 19.88 -10.91
CA VAL A 88 3.05 18.66 -11.53
C VAL A 88 3.93 17.91 -10.54
N TYR A 89 4.73 18.62 -9.75
CA TYR A 89 5.57 18.01 -8.71
C TYR A 89 4.75 17.30 -7.63
N THR A 90 3.67 17.90 -7.14
CA THR A 90 2.79 17.23 -6.16
C THR A 90 2.10 16.01 -6.75
N GLY A 91 1.87 15.95 -8.07
CA GLY A 91 1.44 14.74 -8.77
C GLY A 91 2.45 13.60 -8.66
N ILE A 92 3.75 13.89 -8.78
CA ILE A 92 4.82 12.90 -8.61
C ILE A 92 4.90 12.43 -7.15
N VAL A 93 4.71 13.34 -6.20
CA VAL A 93 4.61 13.01 -4.76
C VAL A 93 3.41 12.11 -4.46
N ALA A 94 2.26 12.37 -5.08
CA ALA A 94 1.08 11.52 -4.94
C ALA A 94 1.31 10.12 -5.56
N LEU A 95 1.96 10.03 -6.73
CA LEU A 95 2.34 8.74 -7.32
C LEU A 95 3.29 7.94 -6.41
N PHE A 96 4.16 8.62 -5.66
CA PHE A 96 4.95 7.97 -4.62
C PHE A 96 4.06 7.34 -3.52
N GLY A 97 3.09 8.09 -2.98
CA GLY A 97 2.11 7.56 -2.02
C GLY A 97 1.28 6.40 -2.59
N VAL A 98 0.78 6.54 -3.81
CA VAL A 98 0.02 5.50 -4.52
C VAL A 98 0.86 4.24 -4.73
N SER A 99 2.13 4.37 -5.14
CA SER A 99 3.00 3.21 -5.36
C SER A 99 3.24 2.39 -4.09
N ARG A 100 3.37 3.06 -2.94
CA ARG A 100 3.46 2.42 -1.63
C ARG A 100 2.17 1.69 -1.28
N LEU A 101 1.03 2.37 -1.44
CA LEU A 101 -0.28 1.80 -1.17
C LEU A 101 -0.58 0.58 -2.05
N LEU A 102 -0.24 0.62 -3.34
CA LEU A 102 -0.49 -0.47 -4.28
C LEU A 102 0.33 -1.72 -3.94
N GLU A 103 1.63 -1.61 -3.65
CA GLU A 103 2.47 -2.78 -3.34
C GLU A 103 2.13 -3.40 -1.98
N ARG A 104 1.85 -2.57 -0.98
CA ARG A 104 1.50 -3.02 0.37
C ARG A 104 0.05 -3.50 0.46
N GLY A 105 -0.85 -2.80 -0.20
CA GLY A 105 -2.29 -2.83 0.05
C GLY A 105 -2.71 -1.85 1.16
N TRP A 106 -4.02 -1.78 1.39
CA TRP A 106 -4.69 -0.94 2.39
C TRP A 106 -4.34 -1.21 3.87
N LYS A 107 -3.71 -2.35 4.19
CA LYS A 107 -3.31 -2.70 5.55
C LYS A 107 -1.78 -2.71 5.70
N PRO A 108 -1.26 -2.32 6.88
CA PRO A 108 -2.00 -1.77 8.02
C PRO A 108 -2.42 -0.30 7.79
N LEU A 109 -3.39 0.19 8.57
CA LEU A 109 -4.03 1.50 8.33
C LEU A 109 -3.08 2.67 8.60
N GLU A 110 -2.15 2.52 9.54
CA GLU A 110 -1.16 3.55 9.86
C GLU A 110 -0.30 3.94 8.65
N GLU A 111 0.07 2.98 7.81
CA GLU A 111 0.83 3.25 6.60
C GLU A 111 -0.07 3.87 5.51
N THR A 112 -1.33 3.45 5.42
CA THR A 112 -2.30 4.02 4.50
C THR A 112 -2.60 5.48 4.83
N ALA A 113 -2.60 5.86 6.10
CA ALA A 113 -2.73 7.25 6.52
C ALA A 113 -1.53 8.11 6.07
N ILE A 114 -0.31 7.56 6.18
CA ILE A 114 0.91 8.22 5.67
C ILE A 114 0.84 8.39 4.15
N ASP A 115 0.43 7.36 3.41
CA ASP A 115 0.33 7.44 1.95
C ASP A 115 -0.74 8.47 1.52
N SER A 116 -1.87 8.50 2.24
CA SER A 116 -2.95 9.46 2.00
C SER A 116 -2.50 10.90 2.18
N ALA A 117 -1.62 11.17 3.15
CA ALA A 117 -1.00 12.49 3.33
C ALA A 117 -0.31 12.97 2.04
N PHE A 118 0.50 12.11 1.41
CA PHE A 118 1.18 12.45 0.17
C PHE A 118 0.23 12.57 -1.03
N MET A 119 -0.86 11.80 -1.04
CA MET A 119 -1.90 11.93 -2.06
C MET A 119 -2.66 13.26 -1.94
N TYR A 120 -2.94 13.74 -0.73
CA TYR A 120 -3.62 15.02 -0.50
C TYR A 120 -2.80 16.23 -0.95
N LEU A 121 -1.47 16.14 -0.99
CA LEU A 121 -0.63 17.21 -1.55
C LEU A 121 -0.92 17.48 -3.04
N PHE A 122 -1.41 16.49 -3.80
CA PHE A 122 -1.83 16.72 -5.19
C PHE A 122 -2.99 17.72 -5.26
N LEU A 123 -3.99 17.57 -4.37
CA LEU A 123 -5.08 18.53 -4.24
C LEU A 123 -4.56 19.88 -3.75
N GLY A 124 -3.60 19.89 -2.82
CA GLY A 124 -2.90 21.12 -2.41
C GLY A 124 -2.29 21.86 -3.61
N GLY A 125 -1.52 21.15 -4.44
CA GLY A 125 -0.92 21.71 -5.65
C GLY A 125 -1.95 22.23 -6.66
N PHE A 126 -3.07 21.51 -6.84
CA PHE A 126 -4.17 21.96 -7.69
C PHE A 126 -4.77 23.28 -7.20
N TRP A 127 -5.12 23.37 -5.91
CA TRP A 127 -5.71 24.58 -5.33
C TRP A 127 -4.72 25.75 -5.29
N PHE A 128 -3.43 25.47 -5.07
CA PHE A 128 -2.37 26.47 -5.17
C PHE A 128 -2.25 27.04 -6.59
N PHE A 129 -2.20 26.16 -7.60
CA PHE A 129 -2.21 26.57 -9.00
C PHE A 129 -3.46 27.39 -9.34
N ALA A 130 -4.64 26.93 -8.94
CA ALA A 130 -5.89 27.63 -9.17
C ALA A 130 -5.92 29.02 -8.53
N SER A 131 -5.33 29.16 -7.33
CA SER A 131 -5.21 30.44 -6.62
C SER A 131 -4.35 31.44 -7.41
N VAL A 132 -3.12 31.05 -7.79
CA VAL A 132 -2.21 31.94 -8.55
C VAL A 132 -2.74 32.24 -9.95
N ALA A 133 -3.36 31.25 -10.60
CA ALA A 133 -4.00 31.41 -11.90
C ALA A 133 -5.34 32.17 -11.86
N LYS A 134 -5.82 32.56 -10.66
CA LYS A 134 -7.09 33.26 -10.44
C LYS A 134 -8.29 32.54 -11.09
N LEU A 135 -8.30 31.21 -11.04
CA LEU A 135 -9.39 30.41 -11.60
C LEU A 135 -10.64 30.51 -10.72
N SER A 136 -11.77 30.83 -11.33
CA SER A 136 -13.07 30.82 -10.66
C SER A 136 -13.61 29.40 -10.52
N ILE A 137 -13.35 28.76 -9.39
CA ILE A 137 -13.82 27.40 -9.07
C ILE A 137 -15.04 27.50 -8.15
N MET A 138 -16.14 26.84 -8.51
CA MET A 138 -17.34 26.71 -7.67
C MET A 138 -17.88 28.05 -7.10
N HIS A 139 -17.66 29.16 -7.81
CA HIS A 139 -18.01 30.53 -7.39
C HIS A 139 -17.36 30.96 -6.05
N PHE A 140 -16.26 30.33 -5.65
CA PHE A 140 -15.51 30.72 -4.47
C PHE A 140 -14.73 32.02 -4.68
N SER A 141 -14.60 32.82 -3.62
CA SER A 141 -13.69 33.96 -3.62
C SER A 141 -12.24 33.50 -3.69
N SER A 142 -11.35 34.35 -4.21
CA SER A 142 -9.91 34.06 -4.30
C SER A 142 -9.30 33.70 -2.94
N ASP A 143 -9.78 34.31 -1.85
CA ASP A 143 -9.35 33.99 -0.48
C ASP A 143 -9.69 32.56 -0.08
N ILE A 144 -10.89 32.08 -0.43
CA ILE A 144 -11.30 30.69 -0.13
C ILE A 144 -10.45 29.71 -0.94
N VAL A 145 -10.14 30.01 -2.21
CA VAL A 145 -9.27 29.16 -3.05
C VAL A 145 -7.87 29.07 -2.43
N LEU A 146 -7.30 30.20 -1.99
CA LEU A 146 -5.99 30.24 -1.32
C LEU A 146 -6.01 29.52 0.04
N LEU A 147 -7.02 29.75 0.88
CA LEU A 147 -7.18 29.03 2.14
C LEU A 147 -7.32 27.52 1.91
N THR A 148 -8.03 27.10 0.86
CA THR A 148 -8.17 25.67 0.52
C THR A 148 -6.81 25.07 0.18
N ALA A 149 -5.96 25.79 -0.57
CA ALA A 149 -4.58 25.37 -0.82
C ALA A 149 -3.79 25.20 0.49
N ALA A 150 -3.95 26.11 1.45
CA ALA A 150 -3.32 26.00 2.77
C ALA A 150 -3.79 24.75 3.53
N HIS A 151 -5.09 24.45 3.56
CA HIS A 151 -5.64 23.28 4.28
C HIS A 151 -5.08 21.96 3.74
N PHE A 152 -4.89 21.83 2.41
CA PHE A 152 -4.34 20.62 1.82
C PHE A 152 -2.82 20.47 1.99
N HIS A 153 -2.06 21.58 2.02
CA HIS A 153 -0.63 21.54 2.32
C HIS A 153 -0.33 21.39 3.82
N TYR A 154 -1.29 21.69 4.69
CA TYR A 154 -1.15 21.57 6.14
C TYR A 154 -1.99 20.45 6.72
N SER A 155 -3.26 20.69 6.99
CA SER A 155 -4.08 19.82 7.82
C SER A 155 -4.29 18.44 7.17
N ALA A 156 -4.64 18.41 5.88
CA ALA A 156 -4.82 17.17 5.13
C ALA A 156 -3.52 16.38 4.89
N PHE A 157 -2.37 17.01 5.12
CA PHE A 157 -1.05 16.39 4.99
C PHE A 157 -0.51 15.95 6.37
N LEU A 158 -0.35 16.89 7.29
CA LEU A 158 0.26 16.70 8.60
C LEU A 158 -0.51 15.71 9.47
N LEU A 159 -1.84 15.81 9.52
CA LEU A 159 -2.61 15.01 10.47
C LEU A 159 -2.66 13.53 10.07
N PRO A 160 -2.95 13.15 8.80
CA PRO A 160 -2.84 11.75 8.39
C PRO A 160 -1.42 11.20 8.54
N LEU A 161 -0.39 12.00 8.23
CA LEU A 161 1.01 11.62 8.44
C LEU A 161 1.29 11.32 9.92
N SER A 162 0.94 12.25 10.81
CA SER A 162 1.18 12.09 12.26
C SER A 162 0.35 10.97 12.87
N ALA A 163 -0.90 10.80 12.44
CA ALA A 163 -1.79 9.72 12.84
C ALA A 163 -1.25 8.34 12.43
N GLY A 164 -0.57 8.25 11.29
CA GLY A 164 0.16 7.06 10.89
C GLY A 164 1.44 6.82 11.69
N LEU A 165 2.23 7.86 11.95
CA LEU A 165 3.48 7.75 12.72
C LEU A 165 3.23 7.33 14.17
N ILE A 166 2.16 7.82 14.81
CA ILE A 166 1.74 7.33 16.13
C ILE A 166 1.27 5.87 16.06
N GLY A 167 0.67 5.46 14.94
CA GLY A 167 0.29 4.07 14.67
C GLY A 167 1.46 3.10 14.72
N ARG A 168 2.59 3.48 14.15
CA ARG A 168 3.83 2.69 14.18
C ARG A 168 4.34 2.41 15.60
N LYS A 169 4.05 3.30 16.55
CA LYS A 169 4.42 3.14 17.97
C LYS A 169 3.51 2.20 18.75
N ARG A 170 2.39 1.75 18.18
CA ARG A 170 1.43 0.91 18.88
C ARG A 170 1.89 -0.54 18.92
N GLU A 171 1.85 -1.13 20.12
CA GLU A 171 2.18 -2.54 20.32
C GLU A 171 1.01 -3.46 19.95
N LYS A 172 -0.21 -3.07 20.31
CA LYS A 172 -1.45 -3.84 20.11
C LYS A 172 -2.38 -3.16 19.13
N ARG A 173 -3.30 -3.91 18.54
CA ARG A 173 -4.38 -3.35 17.70
C ARG A 173 -5.50 -2.74 18.53
N SER A 174 -6.22 -1.80 17.95
CA SER A 174 -7.36 -1.13 18.60
C SER A 174 -8.32 -0.67 17.52
N LYS A 175 -9.55 -1.19 17.56
CA LYS A 175 -10.63 -0.75 16.67
C LYS A 175 -10.92 0.75 16.83
N VAL A 176 -10.68 1.30 18.03
CA VAL A 176 -10.84 2.74 18.31
C VAL A 176 -9.79 3.54 17.56
N TYR A 177 -8.53 3.10 17.55
CA TYR A 177 -7.48 3.74 16.75
C TYR A 177 -7.80 3.64 15.25
N ASP A 178 -8.20 2.46 14.78
CA ASP A 178 -8.54 2.24 13.37
C ASP A 178 -9.68 3.18 12.93
N ALA A 179 -10.71 3.35 13.75
CA ALA A 179 -11.80 4.31 13.51
C ALA A 179 -11.31 5.77 13.49
N ILE A 180 -10.49 6.18 14.46
CA ILE A 180 -9.93 7.54 14.52
C ILE A 180 -9.10 7.85 13.27
N VAL A 181 -8.20 6.95 12.87
CA VAL A 181 -7.37 7.15 11.68
C VAL A 181 -8.21 7.18 10.42
N PHE A 182 -9.20 6.29 10.30
CA PHE A 182 -10.11 6.30 9.16
C PHE A 182 -10.85 7.64 9.05
N ILE A 183 -11.38 8.15 10.17
CA ILE A 183 -12.02 9.47 10.22
C ILE A 183 -11.02 10.55 9.82
N ILE A 184 -9.80 10.57 10.37
CA ILE A 184 -8.77 11.55 10.03
C ILE A 184 -8.45 11.56 8.53
N VAL A 185 -8.34 10.39 7.92
CA VAL A 185 -8.01 10.25 6.50
C VAL A 185 -9.14 10.73 5.62
N ILE A 186 -10.40 10.45 5.94
CA ILE A 186 -11.55 10.83 5.09
C ILE A 186 -12.04 12.27 5.33
N SER A 187 -11.75 12.84 6.51
CA SER A 187 -12.30 14.13 6.95
C SER A 187 -12.00 15.32 6.04
N PRO A 188 -10.79 15.48 5.44
CA PRO A 188 -10.54 16.59 4.52
C PRO A 188 -11.53 16.62 3.35
N MET A 189 -11.94 15.46 2.83
CA MET A 189 -12.92 15.37 1.74
C MET A 189 -14.34 15.62 2.24
N THR A 190 -14.73 15.06 3.39
CA THR A 190 -16.10 15.25 3.91
C THR A 190 -16.35 16.69 4.34
N VAL A 191 -15.38 17.36 4.96
CA VAL A 191 -15.48 18.78 5.32
C VAL A 191 -15.57 19.65 4.07
N ALA A 192 -14.75 19.40 3.04
CA ALA A 192 -14.82 20.14 1.78
C ALA A 192 -16.19 20.00 1.09
N ILE A 193 -16.77 18.79 1.08
CA ILE A 193 -18.12 18.54 0.58
C ILE A 193 -19.16 19.32 1.41
N GLY A 194 -19.02 19.36 2.74
CA GLY A 194 -19.91 20.12 3.62
C GLY A 194 -19.90 21.62 3.35
N ILE A 195 -18.71 22.22 3.27
CA ILE A 195 -18.56 23.65 2.95
C ILE A 195 -19.22 23.99 1.61
N THR A 196 -19.14 23.09 0.64
CA THR A 196 -19.65 23.30 -0.72
C THR A 196 -21.17 23.13 -0.82
N TYR A 197 -21.73 22.09 -0.20
CA TYR A 197 -23.11 21.66 -0.48
C TYR A 197 -24.08 21.76 0.70
N SER A 198 -23.63 21.68 1.95
CA SER A 198 -24.54 21.63 3.10
C SER A 198 -23.89 22.04 4.42
N ARG A 199 -24.39 23.13 5.02
CA ARG A 199 -23.94 23.64 6.34
C ARG A 199 -24.22 22.68 7.49
N ILE A 200 -25.30 21.91 7.40
CA ILE A 200 -25.60 20.86 8.39
C ILE A 200 -24.55 19.76 8.30
N PHE A 201 -24.24 19.31 7.09
CA PHE A 201 -23.23 18.29 6.87
C PHE A 201 -21.83 18.78 7.26
N GLU A 202 -21.50 20.04 6.96
CA GLU A 202 -20.27 20.73 7.39
C GLU A 202 -20.09 20.61 8.91
N PHE A 203 -21.10 21.02 9.68
CA PHE A 203 -21.04 21.00 11.14
C PHE A 203 -20.79 19.59 11.69
N PHE A 204 -21.53 18.58 11.20
CA PHE A 204 -21.33 17.19 11.64
C PHE A 204 -19.97 16.63 11.22
N ALA A 205 -19.49 16.95 10.01
CA ALA A 205 -18.17 16.54 9.54
C ALA A 205 -17.05 17.14 10.41
N VAL A 206 -17.13 18.44 10.72
CA VAL A 206 -16.18 19.13 11.60
C VAL A 206 -16.23 18.56 13.03
N PHE A 207 -17.42 18.31 13.57
CA PHE A 207 -17.59 17.70 14.89
C PHE A 207 -16.97 16.31 14.97
N LEU A 208 -17.23 15.45 13.99
CA LEU A 208 -16.64 14.11 13.94
C LEU A 208 -15.11 14.17 13.82
N TYR A 209 -14.60 15.09 13.00
CA TYR A 209 -13.17 15.30 12.83
C TYR A 209 -12.49 15.78 14.13
N LEU A 210 -13.15 16.68 14.87
CA LEU A 210 -12.73 17.13 16.19
C LEU A 210 -12.63 15.97 17.19
N CYS A 211 -13.64 15.09 17.25
CA CYS A 211 -13.57 13.90 18.11
C CYS A 211 -12.37 13.02 17.75
N ALA A 212 -12.08 12.85 16.45
CA ALA A 212 -10.92 12.08 16.01
C ALA A 212 -9.58 12.76 16.35
N ILE A 213 -9.49 14.09 16.25
CA ILE A 213 -8.31 14.87 16.67
C ILE A 213 -8.06 14.73 18.18
N TYR A 214 -9.11 14.78 19.00
CA TYR A 214 -9.00 14.55 20.45
C TYR A 214 -8.52 13.12 20.75
N GLY A 215 -9.08 12.13 20.04
CA GLY A 215 -8.63 10.75 20.11
C GLY A 215 -7.14 10.61 19.75
N TYR A 216 -6.71 11.24 18.65
CA TYR A 216 -5.31 11.30 18.24
C TYR A 216 -4.42 11.92 19.34
N GLY A 217 -4.81 13.08 19.90
CA GLY A 217 -4.07 13.73 20.98
C GLY A 217 -3.89 12.83 22.20
N PHE A 218 -4.93 12.12 22.60
CA PHE A 218 -4.86 11.15 23.69
C PHE A 218 -3.90 9.98 23.40
N TYR A 219 -3.88 9.48 22.16
CA TYR A 219 -2.90 8.47 21.75
C TYR A 219 -1.47 9.00 21.80
N VAL A 220 -1.24 10.25 21.39
CA VAL A 220 0.08 10.91 21.50
C VAL A 220 0.50 10.99 22.97
N TRP A 221 -0.38 11.42 23.86
CA TRP A 221 -0.05 11.57 25.29
C TRP A 221 0.30 10.24 25.97
N LYS A 222 -0.38 9.15 25.57
CA LYS A 222 -0.17 7.80 26.10
C LYS A 222 1.01 7.04 25.49
N ALA A 223 1.44 7.39 24.28
CA ALA A 223 2.50 6.66 23.60
C ALA A 223 3.85 6.81 24.31
N LYS A 224 4.67 5.75 24.18
CA LYS A 224 6.06 5.76 24.59
C LYS A 224 6.91 6.30 23.44
N PHE A 225 7.78 7.25 23.75
CA PHE A 225 8.74 7.86 22.84
C PHE A 225 10.16 7.49 23.27
N ASN A 226 11.05 7.42 22.29
CA ASN A 226 12.47 7.17 22.52
C ASN A 226 13.15 8.40 23.16
N ALA A 227 12.70 9.60 22.79
CA ALA A 227 13.23 10.87 23.31
C ALA A 227 12.17 11.69 24.03
N ILE A 228 12.53 12.23 25.20
CA ILE A 228 11.64 13.11 26.00
C ILE A 228 11.33 14.39 25.22
N SER A 229 12.31 14.97 24.53
CA SER A 229 12.12 16.16 23.70
C SER A 229 11.09 15.92 22.58
N ALA A 230 11.15 14.77 21.91
CA ALA A 230 10.14 14.39 20.91
C ALA A 230 8.74 14.31 21.53
N LYS A 231 8.62 13.68 22.70
CA LYS A 231 7.35 13.57 23.43
C LYS A 231 6.79 14.95 23.79
N ILE A 232 7.60 15.83 24.36
CA ILE A 232 7.18 17.18 24.76
C ILE A 232 6.68 17.96 23.54
N LEU A 233 7.45 17.98 22.45
CA LEU A 233 7.07 18.68 21.23
C LEU A 233 5.75 18.15 20.64
N LEU A 234 5.57 16.83 20.61
CA LEU A 234 4.35 16.22 20.09
C LEU A 234 3.13 16.44 21.00
N ILE A 235 3.32 16.46 22.32
CA ILE A 235 2.27 16.84 23.28
C ILE A 235 1.87 18.31 23.07
N ILE A 236 2.84 19.22 22.93
CA ILE A 236 2.56 20.63 22.66
C ILE A 236 1.78 20.76 21.35
N SER A 237 2.27 20.12 20.28
CA SER A 237 1.62 20.11 18.97
C SER A 237 0.17 19.62 19.04
N SER A 238 -0.06 18.45 19.67
CA SER A 238 -1.40 17.87 19.74
C SER A 238 -2.34 18.67 20.65
N SER A 239 -1.83 19.21 21.77
CA SER A 239 -2.62 20.05 22.69
C SER A 239 -3.04 21.35 22.03
N THR A 240 -2.12 22.02 21.33
CA THR A 240 -2.43 23.23 20.56
C THR A 240 -3.47 22.94 19.49
N LEU A 241 -3.34 21.84 18.74
CA LEU A 241 -4.34 21.46 17.74
C LEU A 241 -5.73 21.20 18.34
N MET A 242 -5.79 20.56 19.51
CA MET A 242 -7.06 20.34 20.22
C MET A 242 -7.74 21.65 20.63
N VAL A 243 -6.97 22.67 21.00
CA VAL A 243 -7.52 24.00 21.30
C VAL A 243 -7.95 24.70 20.01
N THR A 244 -7.11 24.72 18.98
CA THR A 244 -7.39 25.48 17.76
C THR A 244 -8.55 24.92 16.94
N ILE A 245 -8.81 23.60 16.99
CA ILE A 245 -9.96 22.99 16.31
C ILE A 245 -11.30 23.36 16.95
N MET A 246 -11.33 23.77 18.23
CA MET A 246 -12.56 24.30 18.85
C MET A 246 -13.07 25.54 18.12
N PHE A 247 -12.16 26.42 17.69
CA PHE A 247 -12.55 27.61 16.92
C PHE A 247 -13.16 27.25 15.57
N SER A 248 -12.72 26.17 14.93
CA SER A 248 -13.34 25.68 13.69
C SER A 248 -14.76 25.17 13.92
N LEU A 249 -15.02 24.51 15.07
CA LEU A 249 -16.38 24.10 15.44
C LEU A 249 -17.28 25.31 15.73
N ILE A 250 -16.77 26.31 16.46
CA ILE A 250 -17.50 27.56 16.75
C ILE A 250 -17.81 28.32 15.44
N TYR A 251 -16.86 28.37 14.51
CA TYR A 251 -17.04 28.95 13.19
C TYR A 251 -18.13 28.21 12.39
N SER A 252 -18.04 26.88 12.30
CA SER A 252 -19.01 26.07 11.57
C SER A 252 -20.41 26.14 12.20
N TYR A 253 -20.50 26.22 13.53
CA TYR A 253 -21.76 26.46 14.24
C TYR A 253 -22.36 27.85 13.92
N GLY A 254 -21.51 28.88 13.86
CA GLY A 254 -21.91 30.23 13.42
C GLY A 254 -22.49 30.21 12.00
N ASN A 255 -21.82 29.54 11.06
CA ASN A 255 -22.32 29.34 9.69
C ASN A 255 -23.66 28.58 9.67
N LEU A 256 -23.81 27.54 10.49
CA LEU A 256 -25.06 26.78 10.60
C LEU A 256 -26.21 27.66 11.12
N LYS A 257 -25.94 28.55 12.09
CA LYS A 257 -26.93 29.47 12.67
C LYS A 257 -27.07 30.78 11.91
N GLN A 258 -26.28 31.00 10.86
CA GLN A 258 -26.20 32.26 10.11
C GLN A 258 -25.87 33.47 11.03
N VAL A 259 -25.05 33.23 12.05
CA VAL A 259 -24.56 34.27 12.98
C VAL A 259 -23.04 34.36 12.83
N MET A 260 -22.52 35.58 12.68
CA MET A 260 -21.09 35.81 12.61
C MET A 260 -20.46 35.59 14.00
N THR A 261 -19.81 34.44 14.19
CA THR A 261 -19.08 34.12 15.43
C THR A 261 -17.61 34.54 15.34
N ILE A 262 -16.92 34.10 14.28
CA ILE A 262 -15.50 34.36 14.03
C ILE A 262 -15.33 34.78 12.57
N THR A 263 -14.62 35.88 12.32
CA THR A 263 -14.32 36.33 10.96
C THR A 263 -13.26 35.46 10.29
N ILE A 264 -13.20 35.47 8.95
CA ILE A 264 -12.17 34.73 8.20
C ILE A 264 -10.76 35.21 8.59
N ALA A 265 -10.56 36.52 8.74
CA ALA A 265 -9.29 37.09 9.17
C ALA A 265 -8.87 36.59 10.56
N GLN A 266 -9.79 36.56 11.52
CA GLN A 266 -9.53 35.98 12.84
C GLN A 266 -9.19 34.49 12.74
N MET A 267 -9.93 33.71 11.95
CA MET A 267 -9.65 32.28 11.72
C MET A 267 -8.26 32.04 11.13
N VAL A 268 -7.81 32.88 10.19
CA VAL A 268 -6.45 32.79 9.63
C VAL A 268 -5.40 32.91 10.73
N TRP A 269 -5.56 33.83 11.69
CA TRP A 269 -4.60 33.99 12.78
C TRP A 269 -4.72 32.92 13.86
N ILE A 270 -5.91 32.74 14.45
CA ILE A 270 -6.10 31.86 15.63
C ILE A 270 -6.01 30.38 15.30
N HIS A 271 -6.37 30.00 14.07
CA HIS A 271 -6.36 28.61 13.62
C HIS A 271 -5.27 28.40 12.57
N GLY A 272 -5.20 29.21 11.51
CA GLY A 272 -4.23 29.02 10.42
C GLY A 272 -2.77 29.17 10.87
N VAL A 273 -2.38 30.37 11.28
CA VAL A 273 -0.99 30.72 11.66
C VAL A 273 -0.56 29.93 12.90
N VAL A 274 -1.41 29.85 13.93
CA VAL A 274 -1.13 29.06 15.13
C VAL A 274 -0.94 27.57 14.79
N ASN A 275 -1.70 26.99 13.86
CA ASN A 275 -1.45 25.61 13.42
C ASN A 275 -0.18 25.48 12.57
N GLY A 276 0.11 26.47 11.72
CA GLY A 276 1.33 26.48 10.92
C GLY A 276 2.60 26.45 11.77
N VAL A 277 2.66 27.24 12.84
CA VAL A 277 3.85 27.36 13.69
C VAL A 277 3.75 26.52 14.97
N GLY A 278 2.65 26.63 15.71
CA GLY A 278 2.44 25.98 17.00
C GLY A 278 2.04 24.50 16.94
N VAL A 279 1.61 24.00 15.77
CA VAL A 279 1.28 22.57 15.58
C VAL A 279 2.27 21.91 14.63
N ALA A 280 2.44 22.41 13.40
CA ALA A 280 3.22 21.72 12.38
C ALA A 280 4.72 21.69 12.70
N LEU A 281 5.33 22.81 13.07
CA LEU A 281 6.76 22.86 13.41
C LEU A 281 7.13 21.88 14.54
N PRO A 282 6.50 21.92 15.74
CA PRO A 282 6.82 20.96 16.79
C PRO A 282 6.48 19.52 16.39
N ALA A 283 5.44 19.28 15.57
CA ALA A 283 5.17 17.93 15.07
C ALA A 283 6.31 17.38 14.20
N PHE A 284 6.73 18.12 13.17
CA PHE A 284 7.79 17.65 12.28
C PHE A 284 9.12 17.49 13.00
N VAL A 285 9.50 18.44 13.86
CA VAL A 285 10.73 18.33 14.66
C VAL A 285 10.63 17.16 15.63
N GLY A 286 9.50 17.00 16.34
CA GLY A 286 9.28 15.89 17.26
C GLY A 286 9.37 14.53 16.57
N TRP A 287 8.74 14.37 15.40
CA TRP A 287 8.83 13.13 14.63
C TRP A 287 10.21 12.87 14.02
N MET A 288 10.94 13.93 13.65
CA MET A 288 12.34 13.80 13.20
C MET A 288 13.27 13.32 14.32
N ILE A 289 13.05 13.78 15.56
CA ILE A 289 13.80 13.32 16.73
C ILE A 289 13.42 11.88 17.08
N GLU A 290 12.13 11.52 17.04
CA GLU A 290 11.68 10.17 17.39
C GLU A 290 12.16 9.10 16.39
N MET A 291 12.29 9.46 15.10
CA MET A 291 12.64 8.54 14.00
C MET A 291 11.77 7.26 14.00
N SER A 292 10.45 7.43 13.96
CA SER A 292 9.48 6.32 13.97
C SER A 292 9.56 5.45 12.70
N ALA A 293 10.49 4.51 12.69
CA ALA A 293 10.65 3.52 11.63
C ALA A 293 9.48 2.51 11.63
N PRO A 294 9.10 1.95 10.47
CA PRO A 294 8.06 0.94 10.43
C PRO A 294 8.57 -0.34 11.09
N ASN A 295 7.66 -1.04 11.75
CA ASN A 295 7.97 -2.35 12.35
C ASN A 295 8.21 -3.45 11.30
N TYR A 296 7.86 -3.22 10.03
CA TYR A 296 7.98 -4.19 8.94
C TYR A 296 8.28 -3.47 7.61
N LYS A 297 9.23 -3.97 6.79
CA LYS A 297 9.51 -3.37 5.47
C LYS A 297 8.61 -4.02 4.42
N TYR A 298 7.66 -3.25 3.91
CA TYR A 298 6.64 -3.74 2.98
C TYR A 298 7.09 -3.82 1.52
N TYR A 299 8.16 -3.11 1.14
CA TYR A 299 8.50 -2.87 -0.27
C TYR A 299 9.75 -3.65 -0.71
N GLY A 300 9.73 -4.12 -1.95
CA GLY A 300 10.83 -4.90 -2.54
C GLY A 300 10.82 -6.35 -2.09
N LYS A 301 9.63 -6.96 -2.03
CA LYS A 301 9.51 -8.41 -1.90
C LYS A 301 10.14 -9.09 -3.13
N PRO A 302 10.72 -10.30 -2.98
CA PRO A 302 11.27 -11.03 -4.12
C PRO A 302 10.12 -11.43 -5.06
N MET A 303 10.22 -11.01 -6.32
CA MET A 303 9.24 -11.28 -7.36
C MET A 303 9.97 -11.87 -8.58
N SER A 304 9.31 -12.80 -9.27
CA SER A 304 9.83 -13.30 -10.55
C SER A 304 9.87 -12.17 -11.59
N ARG A 305 11.02 -12.05 -12.27
CA ARG A 305 11.24 -11.14 -13.39
C ARG A 305 10.74 -11.73 -14.71
N LEU A 306 10.39 -13.02 -14.74
CA LEU A 306 9.92 -13.71 -15.94
C LEU A 306 8.50 -13.28 -16.29
N ARG A 307 8.33 -12.79 -17.52
CA ARG A 307 7.05 -12.27 -18.03
C ARG A 307 6.78 -12.79 -19.43
N GLY A 308 5.54 -13.19 -19.67
CA GLY A 308 5.04 -13.61 -20.98
C GLY A 308 4.98 -12.48 -21.99
N LYS A 309 4.81 -12.84 -23.28
CA LYS A 309 4.32 -11.92 -24.32
C LYS A 309 2.82 -12.15 -24.49
N ALA A 310 2.32 -12.43 -25.69
CA ALA A 310 0.91 -12.78 -25.91
C ALA A 310 0.56 -14.18 -25.36
N THR A 311 1.49 -15.13 -25.46
CA THR A 311 1.34 -16.51 -25.00
C THR A 311 2.46 -16.85 -24.02
N VAL A 312 2.15 -17.66 -23.01
CA VAL A 312 3.12 -18.25 -22.10
C VAL A 312 3.28 -19.72 -22.48
N GLY A 313 2.48 -20.64 -21.94
CA GLY A 313 2.57 -22.07 -22.22
C GLY A 313 3.97 -22.66 -22.04
N GLU A 314 4.14 -23.96 -22.31
CA GLU A 314 5.42 -24.65 -22.17
C GLU A 314 6.51 -24.09 -23.09
N ALA A 315 6.13 -23.70 -24.31
CA ALA A 315 7.03 -23.11 -25.30
C ALA A 315 7.71 -21.80 -24.82
N PHE A 316 7.18 -21.11 -23.81
CA PHE A 316 7.79 -19.92 -23.24
C PHE A 316 9.18 -20.20 -22.64
N LEU A 317 9.35 -21.35 -21.99
CA LEU A 317 10.62 -21.71 -21.36
C LEU A 317 11.70 -22.00 -22.39
N HIS A 318 11.36 -22.78 -23.41
CA HIS A 318 12.27 -23.15 -24.51
C HIS A 318 12.64 -21.94 -25.38
N LYS A 319 11.66 -21.13 -25.82
CA LYS A 319 11.90 -19.98 -26.71
C LYS A 319 12.83 -18.92 -26.10
N ARG A 320 12.98 -18.90 -24.77
CA ARG A 320 13.80 -17.93 -24.05
C ARG A 320 15.04 -18.54 -23.40
N ASN A 321 15.32 -19.82 -23.65
CA ASN A 321 16.43 -20.57 -23.06
C ASN A 321 16.48 -20.37 -21.52
N LEU A 322 15.35 -20.62 -20.84
CA LEU A 322 15.20 -20.41 -19.40
C LEU A 322 15.51 -21.64 -18.56
N ILE A 323 15.63 -22.81 -19.20
CA ILE A 323 15.82 -24.10 -18.53
C ILE A 323 17.26 -24.21 -18.06
N ASP A 324 17.42 -24.60 -16.80
CA ASP A 324 18.71 -24.91 -16.17
C ASP A 324 18.96 -26.43 -16.17
N SER A 325 20.21 -26.85 -15.99
CA SER A 325 20.59 -28.25 -15.85
C SER A 325 20.25 -28.85 -14.48
N LYS A 326 19.86 -28.03 -13.50
CA LYS A 326 19.44 -28.50 -12.18
C LYS A 326 18.15 -29.33 -12.28
N GLU A 327 18.19 -30.56 -11.76
CA GLU A 327 17.00 -31.41 -11.64
C GLU A 327 16.41 -31.34 -10.24
N TYR A 328 15.08 -31.29 -10.18
CA TYR A 328 14.31 -31.28 -8.94
C TYR A 328 13.36 -32.49 -8.86
N LYS A 329 13.17 -33.04 -7.66
CA LYS A 329 12.25 -34.15 -7.40
C LYS A 329 10.81 -33.69 -7.15
N GLY A 330 10.65 -32.53 -6.52
CA GLY A 330 9.36 -31.96 -6.14
C GLY A 330 9.33 -30.44 -6.16
N LEU A 331 8.27 -29.87 -5.59
CA LEU A 331 8.04 -28.42 -5.52
C LEU A 331 8.92 -27.73 -4.49
N VAL A 332 9.41 -28.48 -3.50
CA VAL A 332 10.33 -28.02 -2.47
C VAL A 332 11.41 -29.07 -2.25
N ASP A 333 12.59 -28.65 -1.80
CA ASP A 333 13.69 -29.57 -1.47
C ASP A 333 13.50 -30.21 -0.10
N ASN A 334 13.04 -29.41 0.87
CA ASN A 334 12.77 -29.84 2.24
C ASN A 334 11.61 -29.02 2.82
N MET A 335 10.55 -29.69 3.25
CA MET A 335 9.40 -29.03 3.88
C MET A 335 9.75 -28.42 5.24
N ASN A 336 10.80 -28.90 5.91
CA ASN A 336 11.25 -28.37 7.20
C ASN A 336 11.77 -26.93 7.12
N ASP A 337 12.14 -26.46 5.94
CA ASP A 337 12.59 -25.07 5.74
C ASP A 337 11.49 -24.04 6.02
N PHE A 338 10.23 -24.48 6.06
CA PHE A 338 9.06 -23.68 6.41
C PHE A 338 8.72 -23.72 7.90
N HIS A 339 9.50 -24.42 8.72
CA HIS A 339 9.25 -24.55 10.16
C HIS A 339 9.11 -23.17 10.82
N SER A 340 8.04 -23.01 11.59
CA SER A 340 7.75 -21.78 12.33
C SER A 340 6.87 -22.11 13.54
N GLU A 341 6.61 -21.13 14.40
CA GLU A 341 5.68 -21.31 15.54
C GLU A 341 4.28 -21.78 15.11
N GLU A 342 3.87 -21.46 13.87
CA GLU A 342 2.56 -21.78 13.31
C GLU A 342 2.57 -23.04 12.43
N PHE A 343 3.76 -23.55 12.08
CA PHE A 343 3.94 -24.73 11.22
C PHE A 343 4.97 -25.70 11.79
N ASP A 344 4.47 -26.88 12.17
CA ASP A 344 5.28 -27.98 12.68
C ASP A 344 5.05 -29.24 11.83
N MET A 345 6.15 -29.81 11.32
CA MET A 345 6.13 -31.01 10.50
C MET A 345 5.62 -32.22 11.28
N ALA A 346 5.85 -32.28 12.60
CA ALA A 346 5.40 -33.39 13.43
C ALA A 346 3.86 -33.48 13.54
N LYS A 347 3.15 -32.41 13.17
CA LYS A 347 1.68 -32.32 13.22
C LYS A 347 1.00 -32.67 11.91
N ILE A 348 1.75 -32.94 10.84
CA ILE A 348 1.20 -33.30 9.52
C ILE A 348 1.57 -34.74 9.14
N PRO A 349 0.71 -35.46 8.39
CA PRO A 349 1.04 -36.79 7.86
C PRO A 349 2.29 -36.77 6.95
N LEU A 350 3.12 -37.81 7.05
CA LEU A 350 4.33 -37.96 6.25
C LEU A 350 4.02 -38.00 4.74
N SER A 351 2.86 -38.53 4.35
CA SER A 351 2.40 -38.57 2.96
C SER A 351 2.32 -37.18 2.33
N ILE A 352 1.92 -36.15 3.09
CA ILE A 352 1.89 -34.76 2.62
C ILE A 352 3.32 -34.26 2.33
N THR A 353 4.25 -34.53 3.25
CA THR A 353 5.68 -34.16 3.07
C THR A 353 6.26 -34.83 1.83
N CYS A 354 6.04 -36.14 1.68
CA CYS A 354 6.51 -36.91 0.52
C CYS A 354 5.96 -36.34 -0.80
N PHE A 355 4.70 -35.88 -0.83
CA PHE A 355 4.12 -35.25 -2.02
C PHE A 355 4.82 -33.96 -2.43
N TYR A 356 5.10 -33.05 -1.49
CA TYR A 356 5.75 -31.78 -1.81
C TYR A 356 7.22 -31.95 -2.20
N GLU A 357 7.93 -32.91 -1.61
CA GLU A 357 9.35 -33.18 -1.89
C GLU A 357 9.57 -34.08 -3.12
N ASN A 358 8.61 -34.94 -3.47
CA ASN A 358 8.71 -35.90 -4.57
C ASN A 358 7.50 -35.81 -5.52
N THR A 359 7.07 -34.59 -5.84
CA THR A 359 5.85 -34.31 -6.62
C THR A 359 5.80 -35.01 -7.99
N LYS A 360 6.95 -35.34 -8.60
CA LYS A 360 7.01 -36.11 -9.86
C LYS A 360 6.39 -37.51 -9.74
N GLU A 361 6.34 -38.09 -8.55
CA GLU A 361 5.78 -39.42 -8.30
C GLU A 361 4.26 -39.42 -8.11
N TYR A 362 3.60 -38.27 -8.27
CA TYR A 362 2.17 -38.12 -7.98
C TYR A 362 1.41 -37.58 -9.18
N GLU A 363 0.22 -38.13 -9.38
CA GLU A 363 -0.77 -37.65 -10.34
C GLU A 363 -1.88 -36.90 -9.60
N LEU A 364 -2.38 -35.82 -10.21
CA LEU A 364 -3.44 -35.01 -9.64
C LEU A 364 -4.67 -35.03 -10.55
N GLN A 365 -5.83 -35.20 -9.92
CA GLN A 365 -7.13 -34.95 -10.54
C GLN A 365 -7.75 -33.74 -9.88
N SER A 366 -8.44 -32.90 -10.65
CA SER A 366 -9.08 -31.69 -10.13
C SER A 366 -10.55 -31.63 -10.50
N TYR A 367 -11.35 -31.06 -9.60
CA TYR A 367 -12.75 -30.77 -9.81
C TYR A 367 -13.03 -29.30 -9.53
N VAL A 368 -13.28 -28.53 -10.59
CA VAL A 368 -13.45 -27.08 -10.53
C VAL A 368 -14.90 -26.69 -10.23
N LYS A 369 -15.11 -25.84 -9.23
CA LYS A 369 -16.40 -25.31 -8.79
C LYS A 369 -16.41 -23.78 -8.80
N TRP A 370 -17.01 -23.20 -9.85
CA TRP A 370 -17.24 -21.76 -9.94
C TRP A 370 -18.47 -21.32 -9.13
N ALA A 371 -18.34 -20.20 -8.41
CA ALA A 371 -19.48 -19.56 -7.77
C ALA A 371 -20.51 -19.09 -8.80
N ARG A 372 -21.81 -19.23 -8.49
CA ARG A 372 -22.90 -18.93 -9.44
C ARG A 372 -22.81 -17.50 -10.03
N TRP A 373 -22.48 -16.52 -9.18
CA TRP A 373 -22.36 -15.12 -9.58
C TRP A 373 -21.15 -14.85 -10.48
N PHE A 374 -20.12 -15.71 -10.45
CA PHE A 374 -18.88 -15.56 -11.22
C PHE A 374 -18.88 -16.35 -12.54
N ARG A 375 -19.82 -17.27 -12.74
CA ARG A 375 -19.89 -18.12 -13.95
C ARG A 375 -19.87 -17.35 -15.28
N PRO A 376 -20.58 -16.21 -15.45
CA PRO A 376 -20.51 -15.45 -16.70
C PRO A 376 -19.10 -14.91 -16.98
N VAL A 377 -18.40 -14.47 -15.93
CA VAL A 377 -17.01 -13.99 -16.02
C VAL A 377 -16.07 -15.16 -16.30
N ALA A 378 -16.27 -16.31 -15.63
CA ALA A 378 -15.50 -17.52 -15.86
C ALA A 378 -15.57 -18.01 -17.31
N PHE A 379 -16.74 -17.94 -17.95
CA PHE A 379 -16.92 -18.31 -19.36
C PHE A 379 -16.09 -17.44 -20.31
N CYS A 380 -16.06 -16.12 -20.08
CA CYS A 380 -15.21 -15.22 -20.86
C CYS A 380 -13.72 -15.46 -20.54
N TYR A 381 -13.40 -15.73 -19.28
CA TYR A 381 -12.05 -15.97 -18.80
C TYR A 381 -11.45 -17.24 -19.40
N GLU A 382 -12.19 -18.35 -19.45
CA GLU A 382 -11.76 -19.64 -20.02
C GLU A 382 -11.25 -19.48 -21.46
N LYS A 383 -12.00 -18.78 -22.31
CA LYS A 383 -11.61 -18.52 -23.71
C LYS A 383 -10.35 -17.68 -23.82
N MET A 384 -10.18 -16.72 -22.92
CA MET A 384 -8.98 -15.87 -22.87
C MET A 384 -7.77 -16.65 -22.35
N SER A 385 -7.94 -17.41 -21.27
CA SER A 385 -6.86 -18.18 -20.62
C SER A 385 -6.36 -19.32 -21.51
N GLN A 386 -7.24 -19.93 -22.32
CA GLN A 386 -6.86 -20.92 -23.33
C GLN A 386 -5.87 -20.34 -24.35
N ARG A 387 -6.14 -19.12 -24.83
CA ARG A 387 -5.24 -18.43 -25.79
C ARG A 387 -3.91 -18.02 -25.17
N VAL A 388 -3.93 -17.63 -23.89
CA VAL A 388 -2.73 -17.21 -23.17
C VAL A 388 -1.87 -18.43 -22.77
N GLY A 389 -2.51 -19.58 -22.53
CA GLY A 389 -1.85 -20.79 -22.03
C GLY A 389 -1.33 -20.60 -20.60
N GLN A 390 -2.12 -19.95 -19.74
CA GLN A 390 -1.77 -19.70 -18.35
C GLN A 390 -3.02 -19.56 -17.48
N ILE A 391 -3.06 -20.27 -16.35
CA ILE A 391 -4.20 -20.37 -15.44
C ILE A 391 -5.48 -20.73 -16.22
N HIS A 392 -5.34 -21.66 -17.17
CA HIS A 392 -6.45 -22.16 -17.94
C HIS A 392 -7.20 -23.22 -17.10
N LEU A 393 -8.32 -22.80 -16.53
CA LEU A 393 -9.25 -23.64 -15.77
C LEU A 393 -10.53 -23.79 -16.57
N GLY A 394 -11.01 -25.02 -16.73
CA GLY A 394 -12.28 -25.30 -17.40
C GLY A 394 -13.49 -24.76 -16.61
N MET A 395 -14.66 -24.75 -17.26
CA MET A 395 -15.95 -24.40 -16.62
C MET A 395 -16.41 -25.37 -15.52
N GLY A 396 -15.70 -26.49 -15.33
CA GLY A 396 -15.94 -27.48 -14.29
C GLY A 396 -17.02 -28.50 -14.65
N GLY A 397 -17.49 -29.24 -13.65
CA GLY A 397 -18.55 -30.24 -13.80
C GLY A 397 -18.10 -31.67 -14.06
N LYS A 398 -16.79 -31.89 -14.24
CA LYS A 398 -16.16 -33.21 -14.33
C LYS A 398 -14.79 -33.18 -13.63
N TRP A 399 -14.30 -34.37 -13.28
CA TRP A 399 -12.91 -34.56 -12.88
C TRP A 399 -12.01 -34.50 -14.11
N GLU A 400 -10.91 -33.78 -14.01
CA GLU A 400 -9.91 -33.67 -15.07
C GLU A 400 -8.53 -34.03 -14.52
N THR A 401 -7.85 -34.95 -15.21
CA THR A 401 -6.49 -35.39 -14.87
C THR A 401 -5.47 -34.36 -15.35
N MET A 402 -4.50 -34.04 -14.49
CA MET A 402 -3.46 -33.07 -14.76
C MET A 402 -2.10 -33.77 -14.85
N HIS A 403 -1.53 -33.82 -16.05
CA HIS A 403 -0.18 -34.34 -16.25
C HIS A 403 0.83 -33.23 -15.93
N GLY A 404 1.80 -33.54 -15.07
CA GLY A 404 2.78 -32.59 -14.58
C GLY A 404 4.22 -32.97 -14.93
N SER A 405 5.05 -31.99 -15.26
CA SER A 405 6.51 -32.15 -15.32
C SER A 405 7.20 -31.01 -14.56
N ILE A 406 8.35 -31.29 -13.97
CA ILE A 406 9.12 -30.30 -13.20
C ILE A 406 10.50 -30.13 -13.84
N VAL A 407 10.85 -28.89 -14.16
CA VAL A 407 12.12 -28.50 -14.78
C VAL A 407 12.78 -27.37 -14.00
N GLY A 408 14.12 -27.37 -13.94
CA GLY A 408 14.90 -26.28 -13.33
C GLY A 408 14.90 -25.02 -14.19
N ILE A 409 14.96 -23.85 -13.55
CA ILE A 409 14.98 -22.54 -14.21
C ILE A 409 16.22 -21.76 -13.78
N ILE A 410 16.82 -21.02 -14.71
CA ILE A 410 18.00 -20.20 -14.45
C ILE A 410 17.66 -19.07 -13.46
N ASP A 411 18.22 -19.15 -12.26
CA ASP A 411 17.96 -18.28 -11.12
C ASP A 411 18.22 -16.79 -11.45
N GLU A 412 19.29 -16.45 -12.18
CA GLU A 412 19.63 -15.06 -12.52
C GLU A 412 18.59 -14.40 -13.41
N LYS A 413 17.94 -15.18 -14.28
CA LYS A 413 16.89 -14.69 -15.19
C LYS A 413 15.58 -14.46 -14.45
N ASP A 414 15.26 -15.31 -13.47
CA ASP A 414 14.07 -15.15 -12.64
C ASP A 414 14.25 -14.08 -11.56
N GLY A 415 15.44 -13.99 -10.97
CA GLY A 415 15.78 -13.09 -9.87
C GLY A 415 15.40 -13.62 -8.48
N ARG A 416 15.03 -14.89 -8.38
CA ARG A 416 14.85 -15.66 -7.13
C ARG A 416 15.81 -16.85 -7.14
N GLU A 417 15.96 -17.51 -6.00
CA GLU A 417 16.89 -18.64 -5.83
C GLU A 417 16.15 -19.99 -5.94
N ASP A 418 16.87 -21.00 -6.43
CA ASP A 418 16.42 -22.39 -6.62
C ASP A 418 15.04 -22.51 -7.29
N VAL A 419 14.90 -21.82 -8.42
CA VAL A 419 13.63 -21.72 -9.14
C VAL A 419 13.37 -22.97 -9.96
N ARG A 420 12.16 -23.52 -9.80
CA ARG A 420 11.69 -24.67 -10.56
C ARG A 420 10.33 -24.40 -11.17
N ALA A 421 10.16 -24.77 -12.43
CA ALA A 421 8.89 -24.64 -13.12
C ALA A 421 8.10 -25.95 -13.00
N TRP A 422 6.87 -25.85 -12.51
CA TRP A 422 5.88 -26.90 -12.64
C TRP A 422 5.01 -26.61 -13.86
N LEU A 423 5.18 -27.46 -14.86
CA LEU A 423 4.40 -27.46 -16.10
C LEU A 423 3.21 -28.40 -15.89
N ARG A 424 2.00 -27.91 -16.14
CA ARG A 424 0.79 -28.74 -16.10
C ARG A 424 0.01 -28.64 -17.41
N ASN A 425 -0.35 -29.79 -17.94
CA ASN A 425 -1.18 -29.94 -19.14
C ASN A 425 -2.47 -30.72 -18.79
N ASN A 426 -3.56 -30.38 -19.46
CA ASN A 426 -4.82 -31.11 -19.34
C ASN A 426 -4.79 -32.41 -20.16
N GLU A 427 -5.86 -33.22 -20.08
CA GLU A 427 -6.01 -34.45 -20.88
C GLU A 427 -5.96 -34.20 -22.39
N ALA A 428 -6.31 -32.99 -22.85
CA ALA A 428 -6.25 -32.59 -24.26
C ALA A 428 -4.85 -32.10 -24.68
N GLY A 429 -3.86 -32.11 -23.79
CA GLY A 429 -2.50 -31.63 -24.05
C GLY A 429 -2.34 -30.10 -24.04
N GLU A 430 -3.38 -29.37 -23.65
CA GLU A 430 -3.33 -27.91 -23.51
C GLU A 430 -2.70 -27.51 -22.17
N SER A 431 -1.89 -26.46 -22.19
CA SER A 431 -1.20 -25.99 -20.98
C SER A 431 -2.17 -25.30 -20.02
N ILE A 432 -2.33 -25.89 -18.83
CA ILE A 432 -3.13 -25.35 -17.73
C ILE A 432 -2.38 -24.17 -17.11
N PHE A 433 -1.14 -24.39 -16.66
CA PHE A 433 -0.28 -23.31 -16.17
C PHE A 433 1.20 -23.68 -16.19
N VAL A 434 2.03 -22.63 -16.20
CA VAL A 434 3.47 -22.68 -15.90
C VAL A 434 3.69 -21.92 -14.60
N ALA A 435 3.97 -22.65 -13.51
CA ALA A 435 4.15 -22.08 -12.17
C ALA A 435 5.60 -22.20 -11.73
N LEU A 436 6.21 -21.06 -11.37
CA LEU A 436 7.61 -20.95 -10.99
C LEU A 436 7.74 -20.94 -9.46
N TYR A 437 8.02 -22.11 -8.89
CA TYR A 437 8.18 -22.31 -7.46
C TYR A 437 9.58 -21.89 -7.01
N SER A 438 9.61 -21.18 -5.90
CA SER A 438 10.79 -20.80 -5.14
C SER A 438 10.34 -20.57 -3.69
N LYS A 439 11.28 -20.29 -2.80
CA LYS A 439 11.02 -19.91 -1.41
C LYS A 439 11.83 -18.67 -1.08
N HIS A 440 11.35 -17.88 -0.14
CA HIS A 440 12.15 -16.79 0.41
C HIS A 440 11.91 -16.65 1.90
N THR A 441 12.95 -16.26 2.63
CA THR A 441 12.87 -16.05 4.08
C THR A 441 12.95 -14.57 4.39
N TYR A 442 12.05 -14.09 5.24
CA TYR A 442 12.07 -12.71 5.73
C TYR A 442 11.64 -12.66 7.19
N LYS A 443 12.48 -12.03 8.05
CA LYS A 443 12.27 -11.94 9.51
C LYS A 443 11.97 -13.31 10.16
N ASN A 444 12.80 -14.31 9.87
CA ASN A 444 12.72 -15.69 10.37
C ASN A 444 11.44 -16.46 9.98
N GLU A 445 10.75 -16.00 8.94
CA GLU A 445 9.63 -16.75 8.35
C GLU A 445 9.94 -17.06 6.89
N THR A 446 9.77 -18.31 6.51
CA THR A 446 9.93 -18.77 5.13
C THR A 446 8.56 -18.82 4.45
N TYR A 447 8.48 -18.24 3.26
CA TYR A 447 7.27 -18.19 2.46
C TYR A 447 7.47 -18.99 1.17
N MET A 448 6.41 -19.68 0.74
CA MET A 448 6.36 -20.29 -0.57
C MET A 448 6.04 -19.21 -1.60
N ASN A 449 6.92 -19.03 -2.58
CA ASN A 449 6.86 -17.95 -3.55
C ASN A 449 6.63 -18.53 -4.95
N ILE A 450 5.42 -18.37 -5.47
CA ILE A 450 4.97 -18.99 -6.72
C ILE A 450 4.74 -17.89 -7.75
N GLY A 451 5.61 -17.82 -8.76
CA GLY A 451 5.50 -16.87 -9.86
C GLY A 451 4.73 -17.46 -11.04
N LEU A 452 3.70 -16.78 -11.51
CA LEU A 452 2.91 -17.17 -12.69
C LEU A 452 3.15 -16.11 -13.76
N PRO A 453 4.03 -16.36 -14.75
CA PRO A 453 4.24 -15.42 -15.84
C PRO A 453 2.92 -15.16 -16.57
N LEU A 454 2.54 -13.90 -16.70
CA LEU A 454 1.38 -13.44 -17.45
C LEU A 454 1.84 -12.60 -18.66
N PRO A 455 0.94 -12.25 -19.58
CA PRO A 455 1.25 -11.27 -20.61
C PRO A 455 1.77 -9.95 -20.02
N TYR A 456 3.01 -9.58 -20.38
CA TYR A 456 3.69 -8.35 -19.97
C TYR A 456 3.86 -8.14 -18.45
N SER A 457 3.52 -9.14 -17.65
CA SER A 457 3.45 -9.08 -16.19
C SER A 457 3.75 -10.44 -15.56
N ASN A 458 3.83 -10.50 -14.24
CA ASN A 458 3.94 -11.74 -13.49
C ASN A 458 2.99 -11.68 -12.30
N MET A 459 2.18 -12.72 -12.08
CA MET A 459 1.37 -12.84 -10.88
C MET A 459 2.10 -13.73 -9.88
N THR A 460 2.54 -13.17 -8.76
CA THR A 460 3.23 -13.91 -7.70
C THR A 460 2.29 -14.17 -6.54
N GLY A 461 2.02 -15.44 -6.25
CA GLY A 461 1.41 -15.89 -5.01
C GLY A 461 2.49 -16.11 -3.94
N ILE A 462 2.44 -15.33 -2.86
CA ILE A 462 3.26 -15.56 -1.67
C ILE A 462 2.37 -16.21 -0.61
N LEU A 463 2.73 -17.42 -0.21
CA LEU A 463 1.94 -18.27 0.67
C LEU A 463 2.70 -18.59 1.95
N LYS A 464 1.99 -18.63 3.07
CA LYS A 464 2.48 -19.11 4.35
C LYS A 464 1.84 -20.45 4.71
N LEU A 465 2.65 -21.33 5.31
CA LEU A 465 2.24 -22.66 5.76
C LEU A 465 1.82 -22.61 7.23
N TYR A 466 0.81 -23.41 7.56
CA TYR A 466 0.23 -23.59 8.89
C TYR A 466 -0.07 -25.08 9.07
N SER A 467 0.10 -25.59 10.29
CA SER A 467 -0.28 -26.95 10.65
C SER A 467 -1.50 -26.92 11.57
N ASP A 468 -2.57 -27.62 11.23
CA ASP A 468 -3.77 -27.77 12.09
C ASP A 468 -4.22 -29.23 12.11
N SER A 469 -4.15 -29.90 13.26
CA SER A 469 -4.86 -31.16 13.52
C SER A 469 -4.75 -32.25 12.43
N LYS A 470 -3.53 -32.49 11.89
CA LYS A 470 -3.21 -33.39 10.75
C LYS A 470 -3.49 -32.84 9.35
N GLU A 471 -3.82 -31.57 9.23
CA GLU A 471 -4.00 -30.85 7.98
C GLU A 471 -2.84 -29.86 7.76
N LEU A 472 -2.41 -29.74 6.52
CA LEU A 472 -1.52 -28.68 6.06
C LEU A 472 -2.35 -27.58 5.42
N ILE A 473 -2.25 -26.36 5.96
CA ILE A 473 -2.92 -25.18 5.42
C ILE A 473 -1.88 -24.27 4.78
N ILE A 474 -2.08 -23.91 3.51
CA ILE A 474 -1.19 -23.00 2.76
C ILE A 474 -2.03 -21.81 2.31
N THR A 475 -1.69 -20.58 2.70
CA THR A 475 -2.58 -19.42 2.47
C THR A 475 -1.84 -18.14 2.08
N SER A 476 -2.44 -17.37 1.16
CA SER A 476 -2.01 -15.99 0.83
C SER A 476 -2.79 -14.94 1.62
N LYS A 477 -3.73 -15.35 2.49
CA LYS A 477 -4.48 -14.41 3.31
C LYS A 477 -3.51 -13.71 4.26
N LEU A 478 -3.45 -12.39 4.14
CA LEU A 478 -2.65 -11.58 5.05
C LEU A 478 -3.18 -11.76 6.46
N ARG A 479 -2.30 -12.19 7.36
CA ARG A 479 -2.61 -12.30 8.79
C ARG A 479 -3.11 -10.99 9.34
N GLU A 480 -3.86 -11.06 10.45
CA GLU A 480 -4.52 -9.88 10.98
C GLU A 480 -3.53 -8.76 11.14
N ASN A 481 -2.46 -8.92 11.93
CA ASN A 481 -1.46 -7.90 12.29
C ASN A 481 -0.85 -7.12 11.11
N GLY A 482 -1.00 -7.58 9.86
CA GLY A 482 -0.52 -6.91 8.66
C GLY A 482 1.00 -6.89 8.53
N LYS A 483 1.69 -7.78 9.24
CA LYS A 483 3.15 -7.93 9.23
C LYS A 483 3.49 -9.30 8.63
N GLY A 484 3.50 -9.37 7.31
CA GLY A 484 3.81 -10.59 6.56
C GLY A 484 3.80 -10.34 5.06
N ASP A 485 4.38 -11.26 4.30
CA ASP A 485 4.45 -11.16 2.85
C ASP A 485 3.28 -11.82 2.12
N GLU A 486 2.43 -12.56 2.84
CA GLU A 486 1.34 -13.36 2.27
C GLU A 486 0.46 -12.50 1.39
N GLY A 487 0.20 -12.92 0.17
CA GLY A 487 -0.64 -12.18 -0.77
C GLY A 487 -0.42 -12.60 -2.21
N ILE A 488 -1.34 -12.17 -3.06
CA ILE A 488 -1.22 -12.33 -4.50
C ILE A 488 -0.87 -10.96 -5.08
N TYR A 489 0.21 -10.89 -5.84
CA TYR A 489 0.76 -9.65 -6.36
C TYR A 489 0.87 -9.70 -7.87
N LEU A 490 0.50 -8.62 -8.55
CA LEU A 490 0.80 -8.40 -9.94
C LEU A 490 2.05 -7.53 -10.05
N HIS A 491 3.11 -8.11 -10.60
CA HIS A 491 4.40 -7.46 -10.78
C HIS A 491 4.65 -7.07 -12.25
N THR A 492 4.97 -5.81 -12.48
CA THR A 492 5.30 -5.25 -13.81
C THR A 492 6.69 -4.60 -13.79
N ARG A 493 7.13 -4.02 -14.92
CA ARG A 493 8.41 -3.31 -14.99
C ARG A 493 8.46 -2.08 -14.07
N PHE A 494 7.32 -1.44 -13.85
CA PHE A 494 7.26 -0.12 -13.22
C PHE A 494 6.72 -0.16 -11.80
N PHE A 495 5.84 -1.11 -11.49
CA PHE A 495 5.19 -1.18 -10.19
C PHE A 495 4.79 -2.62 -9.83
N THR A 496 4.54 -2.83 -8.55
CA THR A 496 3.95 -4.05 -7.99
C THR A 496 2.63 -3.68 -7.33
N ILE A 497 1.58 -4.44 -7.60
CA ILE A 497 0.25 -4.24 -7.03
C ILE A 497 -0.14 -5.48 -6.26
N ARG A 498 -0.55 -5.33 -5.00
CA ARG A 498 -1.25 -6.37 -4.27
C ARG A 498 -2.67 -6.47 -4.81
N LEU A 499 -3.02 -7.60 -5.41
CA LEU A 499 -4.36 -7.84 -5.93
C LEU A 499 -5.34 -8.06 -4.77
N PRO A 500 -6.63 -7.75 -4.95
CA PRO A 500 -7.68 -8.05 -3.98
C PRO A 500 -8.05 -9.54 -3.99
N LEU A 501 -7.07 -10.41 -4.25
CA LEU A 501 -7.21 -11.85 -4.30
C LEU A 501 -6.59 -12.47 -3.04
N ALA A 502 -7.19 -13.57 -2.61
CA ALA A 502 -6.61 -14.43 -1.61
C ALA A 502 -6.92 -15.88 -1.95
N GLU A 503 -6.08 -16.79 -1.50
CA GLU A 503 -6.25 -18.21 -1.68
C GLU A 503 -5.82 -18.99 -0.44
N THR A 504 -6.40 -20.16 -0.27
CA THR A 504 -6.10 -21.09 0.81
C THR A 504 -6.23 -22.50 0.28
N PHE A 505 -5.19 -23.30 0.48
CA PHE A 505 -5.16 -24.74 0.26
C PHE A 505 -5.25 -25.42 1.61
N ILE A 506 -6.11 -26.42 1.73
CA ILE A 506 -6.22 -27.29 2.90
C ILE A 506 -5.94 -28.70 2.38
N ILE A 507 -4.83 -29.29 2.81
CA ILE A 507 -4.37 -30.60 2.38
C ILE A 507 -4.47 -31.56 3.56
N LYS A 508 -5.08 -32.71 3.33
CA LYS A 508 -5.27 -33.75 4.34
C LYS A 508 -5.12 -35.14 3.71
N GLU A 509 -4.86 -36.12 4.55
CA GLU A 509 -4.86 -37.54 4.16
C GLU A 509 -6.21 -38.16 4.48
N ASN A 510 -6.82 -38.83 3.52
CA ASN A 510 -8.05 -39.60 3.71
C ASN A 510 -7.75 -41.01 4.23
N THR A 511 -8.76 -41.74 4.71
CA THR A 511 -8.64 -43.09 5.30
C THR A 511 -8.02 -44.13 4.37
N ASN A 512 -8.04 -43.90 3.06
CA ASN A 512 -7.44 -44.79 2.06
C ASN A 512 -6.00 -44.39 1.68
N HIS A 513 -5.32 -43.56 2.48
CA HIS A 513 -3.99 -43.00 2.18
C HIS A 513 -3.92 -42.15 0.89
N ILE A 514 -5.08 -41.73 0.38
CA ILE A 514 -5.19 -40.78 -0.73
C ILE A 514 -5.14 -39.37 -0.15
N LEU A 515 -4.33 -38.51 -0.76
CA LEU A 515 -4.24 -37.10 -0.36
C LEU A 515 -5.35 -36.30 -1.04
N GLU A 516 -6.08 -35.53 -0.24
CA GLU A 516 -7.11 -34.60 -0.70
C GLU A 516 -6.65 -33.17 -0.46
N ALA A 517 -6.84 -32.30 -1.44
CA ALA A 517 -6.55 -30.88 -1.32
C ALA A 517 -7.78 -30.05 -1.71
N ASN A 518 -8.25 -29.20 -0.81
CA ASN A 518 -9.31 -28.23 -1.09
C ASN A 518 -8.68 -26.84 -1.26
N HIS A 519 -8.79 -26.28 -2.46
CA HIS A 519 -8.29 -24.94 -2.80
C HIS A 519 -9.46 -23.99 -2.93
N ARG A 520 -9.43 -22.91 -2.15
CA ARG A 520 -10.46 -21.87 -2.16
C ARG A 520 -9.83 -20.54 -2.54
N MET A 521 -10.48 -19.80 -3.42
CA MET A 521 -10.07 -18.45 -3.82
C MET A 521 -11.16 -17.41 -3.57
N TRP A 522 -10.72 -16.24 -3.14
CA TRP A 522 -11.56 -15.08 -2.84
C TRP A 522 -11.12 -13.87 -3.65
N ILE A 523 -12.09 -13.06 -4.08
CA ILE A 523 -11.88 -11.75 -4.67
C ILE A 523 -12.67 -10.73 -3.85
N PHE A 524 -12.00 -9.67 -3.37
CA PHE A 524 -12.57 -8.72 -2.41
C PHE A 524 -13.20 -9.38 -1.17
N GLY A 525 -12.69 -10.54 -0.75
CA GLY A 525 -13.22 -11.32 0.38
C GLY A 525 -14.44 -12.19 0.07
N VAL A 526 -14.97 -12.16 -1.16
CA VAL A 526 -16.08 -13.01 -1.60
C VAL A 526 -15.50 -14.24 -2.33
N LYS A 527 -15.94 -15.44 -1.93
CA LYS A 527 -15.51 -16.69 -2.57
C LYS A 527 -16.04 -16.75 -4.00
N PHE A 528 -15.15 -16.97 -4.97
CA PHE A 528 -15.53 -17.05 -6.40
C PHE A 528 -15.16 -18.39 -7.06
N LEU A 529 -14.18 -19.10 -6.50
CA LEU A 529 -13.66 -20.35 -7.05
C LEU A 529 -13.29 -21.31 -5.91
N GLU A 530 -13.63 -22.58 -6.09
CA GLU A 530 -13.22 -23.69 -5.25
C GLU A 530 -12.78 -24.85 -6.15
N ILE A 531 -11.67 -25.50 -5.83
CA ILE A 531 -11.14 -26.64 -6.58
C ILE A 531 -10.83 -27.74 -5.58
N ASP A 532 -11.42 -28.91 -5.80
CA ASP A 532 -11.10 -30.12 -5.05
C ASP A 532 -10.08 -30.93 -5.85
N TYR A 533 -9.03 -31.39 -5.18
CA TYR A 533 -7.98 -32.19 -5.78
C TYR A 533 -7.90 -33.56 -5.11
N GLU A 534 -7.77 -34.59 -5.92
CA GLU A 534 -7.32 -35.92 -5.49
C GLU A 534 -5.89 -36.12 -5.97
N ILE A 535 -5.00 -36.49 -5.06
CA ILE A 535 -3.58 -36.66 -5.32
C ILE A 535 -3.22 -38.12 -5.03
N LYS A 536 -2.86 -38.85 -6.08
CA LYS A 536 -2.56 -40.28 -6.03
C LYS A 536 -1.11 -40.49 -6.38
N LYS A 537 -0.43 -41.36 -5.64
CA LYS A 537 0.93 -41.78 -6.01
C LYS A 537 0.81 -42.60 -7.29
N ILE A 538 1.65 -42.31 -8.29
CA ILE A 538 1.75 -43.11 -9.49
C ILE A 538 2.32 -44.45 -9.06
N GLU A 539 1.50 -45.50 -9.08
CA GLU A 539 1.98 -46.86 -8.87
C GLU A 539 2.97 -47.19 -9.99
N GLY A 540 4.23 -47.40 -9.62
CA GLY A 540 5.28 -47.75 -10.56
C GLY A 540 4.91 -49.04 -11.31
N LYS A 541 5.07 -49.00 -12.63
CA LYS A 541 5.28 -50.21 -13.43
C LYS A 541 6.58 -50.91 -13.04
#